data_AF-A0AAX4HNX9-F1
#
_entry.id   AF-A0AAX4HNX9-F1
#
_cell.length_a   1.000
_cell.length_b   1.000
_cell.length_c   1.000
_cell.angle_alpha   90.00
_cell.angle_beta   90.00
_cell.angle_gamma   90.00
#
_symmetry.space_group_name_H-M   'P 1'
#
loop_
_entity.id
_entity.type
_entity.pdbx_description
1 polymer ?
#
loop_
_entity_poly.entity_id
_entity_poly.type
_entity_poly.pdbx_seq_one_letter_code
_entity_poly.pdbx_strand_id
1 'polypeptide(L)'
;MRLYFAVSTIALLATHQVDAAYQKEWELFGVPGGIDFFLVFNFVAVFVLLMSLIKLASVPRANFLWRYLIPIMGLFTVTIHSIFMLKGHSEFTQIGSISILVLLLLSSATEVYLENSLSQRIKEYPDTL
;
A
#
# COMPACT_ATOMS: atom_id res chain seq x y z
N MET A 1 17.57 -3.20 1.11
CA MET A 1 16.96 -1.85 1.00
C MET A 1 15.47 -1.93 0.68
N ARG A 2 15.04 -2.59 -0.40
CA ARG A 2 13.61 -2.68 -0.78
C ARG A 2 12.67 -3.25 0.30
N LEU A 3 13.07 -4.29 1.02
CA LEU A 3 12.25 -4.87 2.11
C LEU A 3 11.93 -3.86 3.22
N TYR A 4 12.82 -2.90 3.50
CA TYR A 4 12.55 -1.84 4.48
C TYR A 4 11.40 -0.94 4.01
N PHE A 5 11.41 -0.55 2.73
CA PHE A 5 10.31 0.23 2.16
C PHE A 5 9.01 -0.58 2.11
N ALA A 6 9.06 -1.87 1.78
CA ALA A 6 7.87 -2.74 1.82
C ALA A 6 7.24 -2.80 3.22
N VAL A 7 8.06 -2.95 4.26
CA VAL A 7 7.58 -2.90 5.67
C VAL A 7 7.01 -1.52 6.00
N SER A 8 7.69 -0.44 5.62
CA SER A 8 7.20 0.93 5.84
C SER A 8 5.86 1.18 5.14
N THR A 9 5.70 0.75 3.89
CA THR A 9 4.46 0.89 3.12
C THR A 9 3.31 0.10 3.77
N ILE A 10 3.57 -1.12 4.25
CA ILE A 10 2.56 -1.89 4.99
C ILE A 10 2.17 -1.19 6.30
N ALA A 11 3.15 -0.68 7.06
CA ALA A 11 2.88 0.06 8.29
C ALA A 11 2.06 1.33 8.04
N LEU A 12 2.37 2.07 6.97
CA LEU A 12 1.62 3.26 6.55
C LEU A 12 0.21 2.90 6.10
N LEU A 13 0.03 1.83 5.31
CA LEU A 13 -1.30 1.33 4.91
C LEU A 13 -2.14 0.93 6.12
N ALA A 14 -1.56 0.18 7.07
CA ALA A 14 -2.26 -0.21 8.29
C ALA A 14 -2.63 1.01 9.15
N THR A 15 -1.72 1.98 9.29
CA THR A 15 -1.98 3.22 10.03
C THR A 15 -3.07 4.05 9.35
N HIS A 16 -3.05 4.13 8.01
CA HIS A 16 -4.11 4.75 7.24
C HIS A 16 -5.47 4.06 7.48
N GLN A 17 -5.52 2.74 7.63
CA GLN A 17 -6.78 2.06 7.93
C GLN A 17 -7.30 2.34 9.35
N VAL A 18 -6.43 2.65 10.31
CA VAL A 18 -6.85 3.18 11.62
C VAL A 18 -7.45 4.57 11.48
N ASP A 19 -6.85 5.45 10.69
CA ASP A 19 -7.37 6.78 10.37
C ASP A 19 -8.72 6.70 9.63
N ALA A 20 -8.81 5.85 8.61
CA ALA A 20 -10.03 5.54 7.87
C ALA A 20 -11.15 5.04 8.79
N ALA A 21 -10.81 4.23 9.79
CA ALA A 21 -11.78 3.77 10.77
C ALA A 21 -12.28 4.91 11.68
N TYR A 22 -11.39 5.83 12.08
CA TYR A 22 -11.78 7.01 12.85
C TYR A 22 -12.71 7.93 12.06
N GLN A 23 -12.46 8.12 10.75
CA GLN A 23 -13.34 8.88 9.85
C GLN A 23 -14.59 8.12 9.42
N LYS A 24 -14.74 6.85 9.81
CA LYS A 24 -15.81 5.95 9.38
C LYS A 24 -15.94 5.88 7.86
N GLU A 25 -14.83 5.70 7.15
CA GLU A 25 -14.82 5.67 5.68
C GLU A 25 -15.79 4.67 5.05
N TRP A 26 -16.20 3.62 5.78
CA TRP A 26 -17.26 2.71 5.32
C TRP A 26 -18.61 3.41 5.09
N GLU A 27 -18.93 4.46 5.86
CA GLU A 27 -20.12 5.29 5.66
C GLU A 27 -19.93 6.21 4.44
N LEU A 28 -18.75 6.83 4.30
CA LEU A 28 -18.42 7.74 3.19
C LEU A 28 -18.41 7.02 1.83
N PHE A 29 -17.91 5.79 1.78
CA PHE A 29 -17.87 4.97 0.58
C PHE A 29 -19.14 4.15 0.34
N GLY A 30 -20.13 4.24 1.24
CA GLY A 30 -21.39 3.50 1.13
C GLY A 30 -21.20 1.98 1.13
N VAL A 31 -20.21 1.50 1.88
CA VAL A 31 -19.84 0.07 1.90
C VAL A 31 -20.90 -0.72 2.66
N PRO A 32 -21.50 -1.77 2.07
CA PRO A 32 -22.50 -2.57 2.75
C PRO A 32 -21.89 -3.32 3.95
N GLY A 33 -22.65 -3.43 5.04
CA GLY A 33 -22.22 -4.14 6.25
C GLY A 33 -21.41 -3.31 7.25
N GLY A 34 -21.14 -2.03 6.96
CA GLY A 34 -20.55 -1.09 7.93
C GLY A 34 -19.20 -1.55 8.49
N ILE A 35 -19.01 -1.40 9.80
CA ILE A 35 -17.75 -1.75 10.49
C ILE A 35 -17.39 -3.24 10.37
N ASP A 36 -18.36 -4.15 10.33
CA ASP A 36 -18.08 -5.59 10.28
C ASP A 36 -17.42 -5.97 8.96
N PHE A 37 -17.96 -5.46 7.84
CA PHE A 37 -17.33 -5.63 6.54
C PHE A 37 -15.95 -4.96 6.50
N PHE A 38 -15.84 -3.74 7.05
CA PHE A 38 -14.59 -2.99 7.07
C PHE A 38 -13.47 -3.75 7.80
N LEU A 39 -13.78 -4.42 8.92
CA LEU A 39 -12.84 -5.25 9.67
C LEU A 39 -12.39 -6.48 8.87
N VAL A 40 -13.34 -7.20 8.25
CA VAL A 40 -13.01 -8.38 7.43
C VAL A 40 -12.15 -7.99 6.23
N PHE A 41 -12.52 -6.92 5.53
CA PHE A 41 -11.74 -6.36 4.42
C PHE A 41 -10.32 -6.02 4.87
N ASN A 42 -10.17 -5.32 5.99
CA ASN A 42 -8.87 -4.93 6.53
C ASN A 42 -8.00 -6.12 6.91
N PHE A 43 -8.57 -7.10 7.61
CA PHE A 43 -7.86 -8.32 7.97
C PHE A 43 -7.34 -9.03 6.72
N VAL A 44 -8.19 -9.22 5.71
CA VAL A 44 -7.81 -9.88 4.46
C VAL A 44 -6.74 -9.07 3.72
N ALA A 45 -6.89 -7.75 3.63
CA ALA A 45 -5.93 -6.87 2.96
C ALA A 45 -4.55 -6.93 3.63
N VAL A 46 -4.48 -6.76 4.95
CA VAL A 46 -3.23 -6.84 5.70
C VAL A 46 -2.60 -8.23 5.59
N PHE A 47 -3.41 -9.29 5.71
CA PHE A 47 -2.92 -10.67 5.56
C PHE A 47 -2.28 -10.89 4.18
N VAL A 48 -2.95 -10.47 3.10
CA VAL A 48 -2.44 -10.58 1.72
C VAL A 48 -1.15 -9.79 1.52
N LEU A 49 -1.06 -8.58 2.09
CA LEU A 49 0.16 -7.76 2.03
C LEU A 49 1.33 -8.41 2.78
N LEU A 50 1.09 -9.00 3.95
CA LEU A 50 2.10 -9.75 4.70
C LEU A 50 2.56 -11.01 3.94
N MET A 51 1.65 -11.71 3.29
CA MET A 51 2.00 -12.83 2.41
C MET A 51 2.88 -12.36 1.24
N SER A 52 2.60 -11.19 0.67
CA SER A 52 3.44 -10.56 -0.34
C SER A 52 4.85 -10.27 0.18
N LEU A 53 4.95 -9.72 1.40
CA LEU A 53 6.24 -9.44 2.05
C LEU A 53 7.05 -10.73 2.27
N ILE A 54 6.40 -11.80 2.74
CA ILE A 54 7.06 -13.11 2.91
C ILE A 54 7.57 -13.63 1.56
N LYS A 55 6.74 -13.60 0.51
CA LYS A 55 7.17 -14.03 -0.83
C LYS A 55 8.34 -13.21 -1.35
N LEU A 56 8.36 -11.92 -1.04
CA LEU A 56 9.44 -11.02 -1.41
C LEU A 56 10.76 -11.30 -0.71
N ALA A 57 10.69 -11.71 0.56
CA ALA A 57 11.86 -12.06 1.36
C ALA A 57 12.39 -13.46 1.04
N SER A 58 11.52 -14.40 0.65
CA SER A 58 11.86 -15.82 0.54
C SER A 58 12.13 -16.32 -0.88
N VAL A 59 11.70 -15.59 -1.92
CA VAL A 59 11.80 -16.07 -3.31
C VAL A 59 12.56 -15.04 -4.16
N PRO A 60 13.80 -15.33 -4.60
CA PRO A 60 14.61 -14.41 -5.41
C PRO A 60 13.93 -13.94 -6.70
N ARG A 61 13.01 -14.76 -7.22
CA ARG A 61 12.23 -14.50 -8.44
C ARG A 61 10.73 -14.66 -8.19
N ALA A 62 10.22 -14.00 -7.15
CA ALA A 62 8.78 -13.90 -6.96
C ALA A 62 8.09 -13.43 -8.25
N ASN A 63 6.89 -13.92 -8.54
CA ASN A 63 6.18 -13.53 -9.76
C ASN A 63 5.79 -12.03 -9.72
N PHE A 64 5.43 -11.48 -10.88
CA PHE A 64 5.08 -10.06 -11.03
C PHE A 64 4.04 -9.58 -9.99
N LEU A 65 3.01 -10.38 -9.73
CA LEU A 65 1.95 -10.03 -8.79
C LEU A 65 2.52 -9.71 -7.40
N TRP A 66 3.29 -10.62 -6.81
CA TRP A 66 3.85 -10.43 -5.45
C TRP A 66 4.89 -9.31 -5.37
N ARG A 67 5.52 -8.95 -6.50
CA ARG A 67 6.51 -7.88 -6.57
C ARG A 67 5.88 -6.50 -6.53
N TYR A 68 4.71 -6.33 -7.13
CA TYR A 68 4.07 -5.03 -7.23
C TYR A 68 2.85 -4.84 -6.32
N LEU A 69 2.37 -5.89 -5.63
CA LEU A 69 1.15 -5.80 -4.82
C LEU A 69 1.20 -4.70 -3.75
N ILE A 70 2.26 -4.66 -2.93
CA ILE A 70 2.43 -3.66 -1.86
C ILE A 70 2.48 -2.23 -2.41
N PRO A 71 3.39 -1.88 -3.35
CA PRO A 71 3.45 -0.52 -3.84
C PRO A 71 2.23 -0.10 -4.67
N ILE A 72 1.61 -1.02 -5.43
CA ILE A 72 0.37 -0.70 -6.15
C ILE A 72 -0.74 -0.37 -5.16
N MET A 73 -0.88 -1.11 -4.06
CA MET A 73 -1.89 -0.81 -3.05
C MET A 73 -1.67 0.57 -2.43
N GLY A 74 -0.42 0.92 -2.10
CA GLY A 74 -0.08 2.24 -1.59
C GLY A 74 -0.42 3.37 -2.56
N LEU A 75 -0.06 3.22 -3.85
CA LEU A 75 -0.40 4.21 -4.89
C LEU A 75 -1.91 4.30 -5.14
N PHE A 76 -2.62 3.18 -5.08
CA PHE A 76 -4.07 3.12 -5.21
C PHE A 76 -4.76 3.90 -4.09
N THR A 77 -4.36 3.67 -2.83
CA THR A 77 -4.83 4.43 -1.67
C THR A 77 -4.63 5.92 -1.88
N VAL A 78 -3.41 6.37 -2.21
CA VAL A 78 -3.11 7.79 -2.44
C VAL A 78 -3.99 8.38 -3.55
N THR A 79 -4.22 7.63 -4.63
CA THR A 79 -5.01 8.08 -5.78
C THR A 79 -6.47 8.32 -5.39
N ILE A 80 -7.11 7.35 -4.72
CA ILE A 80 -8.49 7.48 -4.27
C ILE A 80 -8.63 8.68 -3.34
N HIS A 81 -7.75 8.79 -2.35
CA HIS A 81 -7.80 9.85 -1.36
C HIS A 81 -7.60 11.24 -1.97
N SER A 82 -6.67 11.36 -2.92
CA SER A 82 -6.46 12.60 -3.67
C SER A 82 -7.73 13.02 -4.41
N ILE A 83 -8.47 12.08 -5.02
CA ILE A 83 -9.73 12.37 -5.71
C ILE A 83 -10.79 12.89 -4.71
N PHE A 84 -10.93 12.28 -3.54
CA PHE A 84 -11.90 12.74 -2.53
C PHE A 84 -11.51 14.10 -1.92
N MET A 85 -10.23 14.33 -1.66
CA MET A 85 -9.73 15.65 -1.23
C MET A 85 -10.04 16.74 -2.27
N LEU A 86 -9.79 16.47 -3.55
CA LEU A 86 -10.09 17.40 -4.65
C LEU A 86 -11.59 17.68 -4.80
N LYS A 87 -12.46 16.76 -4.36
CA LYS A 87 -13.91 16.95 -4.30
C LYS A 87 -14.39 17.72 -3.06
N GLY A 88 -13.48 18.10 -2.16
CA GLY A 88 -13.80 18.93 -0.99
C GLY A 88 -14.23 18.14 0.26
N HIS A 89 -13.97 16.84 0.31
CA HIS A 89 -14.26 16.03 1.50
C HIS A 89 -13.25 16.35 2.62
N SER A 90 -13.73 17.02 3.68
CA SER A 90 -12.90 17.50 4.79
C SER A 90 -12.29 16.37 5.62
N GLU A 91 -12.88 15.19 5.60
CA GLU A 91 -12.45 13.98 6.31
C GLU A 91 -11.01 13.58 5.93
N PHE A 92 -10.56 13.95 4.73
CA PHE A 92 -9.24 13.63 4.19
C PHE A 92 -8.23 14.78 4.29
N THR A 93 -8.59 15.88 4.97
CA THR A 93 -7.74 17.10 5.01
C THR A 93 -6.94 17.25 6.31
N GLN A 94 -7.09 16.31 7.25
CA GLN A 94 -6.34 16.35 8.50
C GLN A 94 -4.83 16.21 8.24
N ILE A 95 -4.03 16.97 8.99
CA ILE A 95 -2.56 16.99 8.81
C ILE A 95 -1.96 15.58 8.97
N GLY A 96 -2.50 14.79 9.91
CA GLY A 96 -2.10 13.40 10.11
C GLY A 96 -2.35 12.54 8.87
N SER A 97 -3.58 12.55 8.35
CA SER A 97 -3.98 11.82 7.14
C SER A 97 -3.13 12.21 5.93
N ILE A 98 -2.92 13.52 5.69
CA ILE A 98 -2.08 14.02 4.60
C ILE A 98 -0.64 13.53 4.76
N SER A 99 -0.10 13.56 5.97
CA SER A 99 1.27 13.10 6.24
C SER A 99 1.43 11.62 5.92
N ILE A 100 0.46 10.79 6.31
CA ILE A 100 0.44 9.37 5.98
C ILE A 100 0.39 9.17 4.46
N LEU A 101 -0.48 9.89 3.74
CA LEU A 101 -0.61 9.79 2.29
C LEU A 101 0.66 10.21 1.54
N VAL A 102 1.33 11.28 1.96
CA VAL A 102 2.60 11.73 1.37
C VAL A 102 3.69 10.68 1.60
N LEU A 103 3.83 10.18 2.82
CA LEU A 103 4.81 9.12 3.12
C LEU A 103 4.51 7.84 2.35
N LEU A 104 3.23 7.50 2.19
CA LEU A 104 2.78 6.34 1.44
C LEU A 104 3.10 6.48 -0.06
N LEU A 105 2.91 7.67 -0.63
CA LEU A 105 3.30 7.97 -2.01
C LEU A 105 4.81 7.80 -2.21
N LEU A 106 5.62 8.41 -1.34
CA LEU A 106 7.08 8.37 -1.43
C LEU A 106 7.62 6.94 -1.27
N SER A 107 7.12 6.21 -0.28
CA SER A 107 7.54 4.82 -0.02
C SER A 107 7.16 3.92 -1.19
N SER A 108 5.92 4.00 -1.68
CA SER A 108 5.42 3.17 -2.78
C SER A 108 6.14 3.47 -4.09
N ALA A 109 6.36 4.75 -4.43
CA ALA A 109 7.12 5.13 -5.62
C ALA A 109 8.57 4.63 -5.58
N THR A 110 9.19 4.70 -4.40
CA THR A 110 10.55 4.17 -4.20
C THR A 110 10.60 2.66 -4.38
N GLU A 111 9.61 1.91 -3.87
CA GLU A 111 9.51 0.47 -4.09
C GLU A 111 9.36 0.10 -5.56
N VAL A 112 8.52 0.81 -6.32
CA VAL A 112 8.37 0.61 -7.78
C VAL A 112 9.70 0.84 -8.49
N TYR A 113 10.39 1.93 -8.15
CA TYR A 113 11.70 2.24 -8.73
C TYR A 113 12.71 1.12 -8.44
N LEU A 114 12.85 0.72 -7.18
CA LEU A 114 13.79 -0.33 -6.77
C LEU A 114 13.48 -1.68 -7.45
N GLU A 115 12.21 -2.02 -7.60
CA GLU A 115 11.78 -3.25 -8.28
C GLU A 115 12.10 -3.22 -9.77
N ASN A 116 11.88 -2.09 -10.43
CA ASN A 116 12.24 -1.93 -11.83
C ASN A 116 13.76 -2.02 -12.03
N SER A 117 14.55 -1.38 -11.17
CA SER A 117 16.02 -1.46 -11.22
C SER A 117 16.54 -2.88 -10.96
N LEU A 118 15.91 -3.65 -10.08
CA LEU A 118 16.24 -5.06 -9.85
C LEU A 118 15.88 -5.92 -11.07
N SER A 119 14.69 -5.71 -11.64
CA SER A 119 14.23 -6.43 -12.84
C SER A 119 15.20 -6.27 -14.02
N GLN A 120 15.70 -5.06 -14.23
CA GLN A 120 16.66 -4.80 -15.31
C GLN A 120 17.99 -5.50 -15.06
N ARG A 121 18.51 -5.46 -13.83
CA ARG A 121 19.76 -6.16 -13.47
C ARG A 121 19.66 -7.67 -13.62
N ILE A 122 18.54 -8.29 -13.26
CA ILE A 122 18.33 -9.74 -13.46
C ILE A 122 18.32 -10.09 -14.95
N LYS A 123 17.77 -9.22 -15.82
CA LYS A 123 17.79 -9.44 -17.28
C LYS A 123 19.19 -9.28 -17.87
N GLU A 124 19.98 -8.34 -17.34
CA GLU A 124 21.33 -8.05 -17.82
C GLU A 124 22.36 -9.08 -17.35
N TYR A 125 22.20 -9.63 -16.14
CA TYR A 125 23.13 -10.59 -15.53
C TYR A 125 22.41 -11.83 -14.96
N PRO A 126 21.83 -12.70 -15.81
CA PRO A 126 20.94 -13.79 -15.38
C PRO A 126 21.62 -14.85 -14.49
N ASP A 127 22.94 -14.99 -14.57
CA ASP A 127 23.70 -16.02 -13.85
C ASP A 127 24.28 -15.54 -12.50
N THR A 128 24.11 -14.26 -12.15
CA THR A 128 24.76 -13.64 -10.98
C THR A 128 23.85 -13.47 -9.75
N LEU A 129 22.57 -13.82 -9.87
CA LEU A 129 21.50 -13.62 -8.88
C LEU A 129 20.52 -14.79 -8.82
#